data_AF-A0A9D4RY32-F1
#
_entry.id   AF-A0A9D4RY32-F1
#
_cell.length_a   1.000
_cell.length_b   1.000
_cell.length_c   1.000
_cell.angle_alpha   90.00
_cell.angle_beta   90.00
_cell.angle_gamma   90.00
#
_symmetry.space_group_name_H-M   'P 1'
#
loop_
_entity.id
_entity.type
_entity.pdbx_description
1 polymer ?
#
loop_
_entity_poly.entity_id
_entity_poly.type
_entity_poly.pdbx_seq_one_letter_code
_entity_poly.pdbx_strand_id
1 'polypeptide(L)' 'MLKFDTLKTLRNEKAFNRFFDDVNQKADILDVDEPSMPRKRKVPKRFQLGDAEHVFPDSMADHYRHTYIEALDLGLISQV' A
#
# COMPACT_ATOMS: atom_id res chain seq x y z
N MET A 1 2.88 -21.53 -1.21
CA MET A 1 1.60 -20.88 -1.59
C MET A 1 0.85 -20.57 -0.31
N LEU A 2 0.62 -19.29 -0.02
CA LEU A 2 -0.19 -18.88 1.14
C LEU A 2 -1.64 -19.32 0.90
N LYS A 3 -2.31 -19.83 1.94
CA LYS A 3 -3.70 -20.30 1.82
C LYS A 3 -4.65 -19.10 1.74
N PHE A 4 -5.70 -19.19 0.96
CA PHE A 4 -6.70 -18.11 0.80
C PHE A 4 -7.21 -17.54 2.13
N ASP A 5 -7.49 -18.42 3.11
CA ASP A 5 -7.93 -18.00 4.44
C ASP A 5 -6.89 -17.14 5.17
N THR A 6 -5.60 -17.42 4.95
CA THR A 6 -4.53 -16.60 5.53
C THR A 6 -4.51 -15.20 4.93
N LEU A 7 -4.70 -15.05 3.62
CA LEU A 7 -4.76 -13.74 2.97
C LEU A 7 -5.95 -12.90 3.48
N LYS A 8 -7.11 -13.53 3.70
CA LYS A 8 -8.26 -12.88 4.34
C LYS A 8 -7.95 -12.38 5.75
N THR A 9 -7.26 -13.19 6.56
CA THR A 9 -6.88 -12.76 7.92
C THR A 9 -5.87 -11.62 7.92
N LEU A 10 -5.05 -11.50 6.87
CA LEU A 10 -4.04 -10.44 6.73
C LEU A 10 -4.63 -9.11 6.24
N ARG A 11 -5.85 -9.11 5.69
CA ARG A 11 -6.53 -7.90 5.21
C ARG A 11 -7.14 -7.05 6.35
N ASN A 12 -6.35 -6.74 7.37
CA ASN A 12 -6.75 -5.87 8.47
C ASN A 12 -5.62 -4.93 8.88
N GLU A 13 -5.97 -3.83 9.56
CA GLU A 13 -5.03 -2.79 9.94
C GLU A 13 -3.94 -3.26 10.93
N LYS A 14 -4.30 -4.15 11.87
CA LYS A 14 -3.34 -4.68 12.84
C LYS A 14 -2.26 -5.54 12.18
N ALA A 15 -2.64 -6.31 11.16
CA ALA A 15 -1.73 -7.13 10.38
C ALA A 15 -0.77 -6.26 9.56
N PHE A 16 -1.28 -5.19 8.95
CA PHE A 16 -0.45 -4.21 8.27
C PHE A 16 0.54 -3.54 9.22
N ASN A 17 0.10 -3.02 10.37
CA ASN A 17 0.99 -2.34 11.32
C ASN A 17 2.12 -3.26 11.78
N ARG A 18 1.82 -4.51 12.14
CA ARG A 18 2.85 -5.51 12.51
C ARG A 18 3.84 -5.78 11.39
N PHE A 19 3.35 -5.90 10.15
CA PHE A 19 4.20 -6.10 8.99
C PHE A 19 5.11 -4.88 8.76
N PHE A 20 4.54 -3.68 8.84
CA PHE A 20 5.26 -2.43 8.62
C PHE A 20 6.34 -2.21 9.69
N ASP A 21 6.03 -2.49 10.96
CA ASP A 21 7.01 -2.41 12.06
C ASP A 21 8.19 -3.38 11.85
N ASP A 22 7.93 -4.64 11.45
CA ASP A 22 8.98 -5.63 11.17
C ASP A 22 9.87 -5.22 9.98
N VAL A 23 9.27 -4.62 8.95
CA VAL A 23 10.02 -4.08 7.80
C VAL A 23 10.90 -2.90 8.21
N ASN A 24 10.37 -1.95 9.00
CA ASN A 24 11.13 -0.80 9.47
C ASN A 24 12.27 -1.23 10.39
N GLN A 25 12.02 -2.19 11.30
CA GLN A 25 13.07 -2.74 12.15
C GLN A 25 14.21 -3.37 11.31
N LYS A 26 13.89 -4.06 10.22
CA LYS A 26 14.89 -4.61 9.31
C LYS A 26 15.62 -3.54 8.53
N ALA A 27 14.93 -2.48 8.10
CA ALA A 27 15.54 -1.35 7.43
C ALA A 27 16.55 -0.65 8.34
N ASP A 28 16.21 -0.44 9.62
CA ASP A 28 17.10 0.13 10.63
C ASP A 28 18.35 -0.74 10.86
N ILE A 29 18.18 -2.07 10.94
CA ILE A 29 19.30 -3.01 11.10
C ILE A 29 20.24 -2.99 9.89
N LEU A 30 19.67 -2.80 8.69
CA LEU A 30 20.41 -2.79 7.44
C LEU A 30 20.90 -1.40 7.03
N ASP A 31 20.61 -0.36 7.82
CA ASP A 31 20.94 1.05 7.56
C ASP A 31 20.50 1.49 6.15
N VAL A 32 19.26 1.16 5.78
CA VAL A 32 18.68 1.48 4.48
C VAL A 32 17.93 2.80 4.56
N ASP A 33 18.20 3.69 3.61
CA ASP A 33 17.50 4.97 3.50
C ASP A 33 15.99 4.82 3.32
N GLU A 34 15.24 5.80 3.82
CA GLU A 34 13.79 5.83 3.66
C GLU A 34 13.42 5.95 2.17
N PRO A 35 12.46 5.16 1.68
CA PRO A 35 12.03 5.20 0.29
C PRO A 35 11.43 6.55 -0.09
N SER A 36 11.74 7.01 -1.31
CA SER A 36 11.17 8.26 -1.84
C SER A 36 9.70 8.09 -2.23
N MET A 37 8.84 9.06 -1.87
CA MET A 37 7.46 9.10 -2.35
C MET A 37 7.39 9.09 -3.89
N PRO A 38 6.45 8.33 -4.49
CA PRO A 38 6.23 8.40 -5.92
C PRO A 38 5.86 9.83 -6.32
N ARG A 39 6.47 10.30 -7.41
CA ARG A 39 6.29 11.67 -7.89
C ARG A 39 4.80 11.95 -8.12
N LYS A 40 4.24 12.90 -7.36
CA LYS A 40 2.88 13.42 -7.61
C LYS A 40 2.83 13.95 -9.04
N ARG A 41 2.11 13.25 -9.92
CA ARG A 41 1.91 13.71 -11.29
C ARG A 41 0.96 14.90 -11.24
N LYS A 42 1.35 15.99 -11.90
CA LYS A 42 0.44 17.13 -12.06
C LYS A 42 -0.75 16.66 -12.87
N VAL A 43 -1.93 16.84 -12.28
CA VAL A 43 -3.19 16.53 -12.94
C VAL A 43 -3.34 17.36 -14.23
N PRO A 44 -3.90 16.80 -15.32
CA PRO A 44 -4.10 17.54 -16.56
C PRO A 44 -4.95 18.79 -16.34
N LYS A 45 -4.65 19.87 -17.06
CA LYS A 45 -5.34 21.17 -16.92
C LYS A 45 -6.85 21.12 -17.23
N ARG A 46 -7.32 20.05 -17.87
CA ARG A 46 -8.72 19.85 -18.27
C ARG A 46 -9.31 18.72 -17.46
N PHE A 47 -9.82 19.02 -16.27
CA PHE A 47 -10.79 18.16 -15.59
C PHE A 47 -12.15 18.35 -16.22
N GLN A 48 -12.88 17.26 -16.45
CA GLN A 48 -14.28 17.31 -16.84
C GLN A 48 -15.14 17.49 -15.59
N LEU A 49 -16.27 18.18 -15.74
CA LEU A 49 -17.25 18.30 -14.67
C LEU A 49 -17.81 16.91 -14.35
N GLY A 50 -17.39 16.33 -13.22
CA GLY A 50 -17.74 14.96 -12.80
C GLY A 50 -16.54 14.06 -12.52
N ASP A 51 -15.32 14.49 -12.83
CA ASP A 51 -14.11 13.78 -12.42
C ASP A 51 -13.92 13.88 -10.90
N ALA A 52 -13.69 12.73 -10.25
CA ALA A 52 -13.36 12.69 -8.82
C ALA A 52 -12.00 13.33 -8.54
N GLU A 53 -11.86 13.98 -7.38
CA GLU A 53 -10.55 14.46 -6.93
C GLU A 53 -9.57 13.29 -6.77
N HIS A 54 -8.36 13.47 -7.29
CA HIS A 54 -7.29 12.49 -7.06
C HIS A 54 -6.87 12.54 -5.59
N VAL A 55 -7.14 11.45 -4.87
CA VAL A 55 -6.61 11.24 -3.52
C VAL A 55 -5.17 10.74 -3.65
N PHE A 56 -4.22 11.57 -3.23
CA PHE A 56 -2.83 11.15 -3.07
C PHE A 56 -2.62 10.61 -1.64
N PRO A 57 -1.72 9.64 -1.43
CA PRO A 57 -1.34 9.25 -0.09
C PRO A 57 -0.75 10.44 0.66
N ASP A 58 -1.16 10.62 1.91
CA ASP A 58 -0.67 11.69 2.78
C ASP A 58 0.70 11.34 3.41
N SER A 59 1.02 10.03 3.51
CA SER A 59 2.27 9.52 4.06
C SER A 59 2.81 8.30 3.29
N MET A 60 4.10 7.97 3.49
CA MET A 60 4.69 6.73 2.97
C MET A 60 4.04 5.48 3.57
N ALA A 61 3.66 5.54 4.85
CA ALA A 61 2.91 4.48 5.50
C ALA A 61 1.56 4.22 4.80
N ASP A 62 0.82 5.28 4.44
CA ASP A 62 -0.44 5.15 3.71
C ASP A 62 -0.23 4.61 2.29
N HIS A 63 0.84 5.05 1.61
CA HIS A 63 1.20 4.50 0.31
C HIS A 63 1.43 2.98 0.41
N TYR A 64 2.26 2.53 1.35
CA TYR A 64 2.51 1.11 1.55
C TYR A 64 1.30 0.34 2.04
N ARG A 65 0.41 0.97 2.81
CA ARG A 65 -0.86 0.38 3.24
C ARG A 65 -1.76 0.10 2.04
N HIS A 66 -1.89 1.05 1.12
CA HIS A 66 -2.64 0.84 -0.12
C HIS A 66 -2.03 -0.29 -0.95
N THR A 67 -0.71 -0.26 -1.18
CA THR A 67 -0.03 -1.33 -1.93
C THR A 67 -0.18 -2.70 -1.27
N TYR A 68 -0.13 -2.77 0.05
CA TYR A 68 -0.31 -3.99 0.82
C TYR A 68 -1.70 -4.60 0.60
N ILE A 69 -2.75 -3.77 0.72
CA ILE A 69 -4.13 -4.21 0.52
C ILE A 69 -4.37 -4.60 -0.94
N GLU A 70 -3.88 -3.82 -1.89
CA GLU A 70 -3.98 -4.12 -3.33
C GLU A 70 -3.33 -5.47 -3.67
N ALA A 71 -2.13 -5.74 -3.15
CA ALA A 71 -1.45 -7.01 -3.37
C ALA A 71 -2.23 -8.20 -2.78
N LEU A 72 -2.82 -8.03 -1.59
CA LEU A 72 -3.71 -9.04 -1.00
C LEU A 72 -4.96 -9.26 -1.85
N ASP A 73 -5.61 -8.18 -2.30
CA ASP A 73 -6.82 -8.25 -3.10
C ASP A 73 -6.58 -8.92 -4.46
N LEU A 74 -5.45 -8.63 -5.13
CA LEU A 74 -5.03 -9.34 -6.34
C LEU A 74 -4.80 -10.84 -6.10
N GLY A 75 -4.19 -11.20 -4.96
CA GLY A 75 -4.01 -12.59 -4.55
C GLY A 75 -5.34 -13.31 -4.26
N LEU A 76 -6.34 -12.59 -3.73
CA LEU A 76 -7.67 -13.12 -3.48
C LEU A 76 -8.48 -13.29 -4.78
N ILE A 77 -8.38 -12.33 -5.71
CA ILE A 77 -9.12 -12.33 -6.99
C ILE A 77 -8.57 -13.39 -7.95
N SER A 78 -7.25 -13.55 -8.05
CA SER A 78 -6.61 -14.52 -8.96
C SER A 78 -6.86 -16.01 -8.64
N GLN A 79 -7.53 -16.29 -7.51
CA GLN A 79 -7.92 -17.63 -7.07
C GLN A 79 -9.40 -17.95 -7.37
N VAL A 80 -10.15 -17.00 -7.94
CA VAL A 80 -11.54 -17.15 -8.40
C VAL A 80 -11.56 -17.31 -9.92
#